data_AF-A0A7K2NL36-F1
#
_entry.id   AF-A0A7K2NL36-F1
#
_cell.length_a   1.000
_cell.length_b   1.000
_cell.length_c   1.000
_cell.angle_alpha   90.00
_cell.angle_beta   90.00
_cell.angle_gamma   90.00
#
_symmetry.space_group_name_H-M   'P 1'
#
loop_
_entity.id
_entity.type
_entity.pdbx_description
1 polymer ?
#
loop_
_entity_poly.entity_id
_entity_poly.type
_entity_poly.pdbx_seq_one_letter_code
_entity_poly.pdbx_strand_id
1 'polypeptide(L)'
;MASSDGLIQGMIPALPGLRVDVTAPPGTLTEGVPGGGVLVSWVLVADDESTGGARVDPVFLSAGRAWTPDQFRATYGQQLGVQVGRER
;
A
#
# COMPACT_ATOMS: atom_id res chain seq x y z
N MET A 1 19.66 -3.79 -19.34
CA MET A 1 18.19 -3.74 -19.45
C MET A 1 17.68 -2.90 -18.31
N ALA A 2 16.69 -2.03 -18.52
CA ALA A 2 16.05 -1.32 -17.40
C ALA A 2 15.30 -2.36 -16.55
N SER A 3 15.43 -2.29 -15.23
CA SER A 3 14.64 -3.14 -14.33
C SER A 3 13.17 -2.74 -14.45
N SER A 4 12.28 -3.73 -14.54
CA SER A 4 10.82 -3.51 -14.49
C SER A 4 10.31 -3.34 -13.07
N ASP A 5 11.18 -3.49 -12.06
CA ASP A 5 10.81 -3.44 -10.65
C ASP A 5 10.06 -2.14 -10.29
N GLY A 6 8.93 -2.29 -9.61
CA GLY A 6 8.03 -1.18 -9.27
C GLY A 6 7.06 -0.74 -10.38
N LEU A 7 7.09 -1.34 -11.58
CA LEU A 7 6.11 -1.03 -12.63
C LEU A 7 4.75 -1.64 -12.31
N ILE A 8 3.69 -0.84 -12.42
CA ILE A 8 2.31 -1.32 -12.34
C ILE A 8 1.98 -2.06 -13.64
N GLN A 9 1.71 -3.36 -13.54
CA GLN A 9 1.37 -4.24 -14.66
C GLN A 9 -0.15 -4.41 -14.83
N GLY A 10 -0.93 -4.12 -13.79
CA GLY A 10 -2.39 -4.25 -13.83
C GLY A 10 -3.08 -3.63 -12.62
N MET A 11 -4.40 -3.44 -12.74
CA MET A 11 -5.25 -2.85 -11.72
C MET A 11 -6.56 -3.63 -11.61
N ILE A 12 -6.98 -3.94 -10.38
CA ILE A 12 -8.20 -4.69 -10.09
C ILE A 12 -9.04 -3.88 -9.09
N PRO A 13 -10.30 -3.52 -9.39
CA PRO A 13 -11.15 -2.80 -8.46
C PRO A 13 -11.31 -3.50 -7.11
N ALA A 14 -11.39 -2.72 -6.03
CA ALA A 14 -11.66 -3.25 -4.70
C ALA A 14 -13.09 -3.77 -4.57
N LEU A 15 -13.28 -4.78 -3.73
CA LEU A 15 -14.59 -5.09 -3.18
C LEU A 15 -14.99 -4.00 -2.16
N PRO A 16 -16.26 -3.57 -2.13
CA PRO A 16 -16.75 -2.66 -1.09
C PRO A 16 -16.55 -3.22 0.32
N GLY A 17 -16.40 -2.34 1.31
CA GLY A 17 -16.26 -2.74 2.71
C GLY A 17 -14.85 -3.18 3.11
N LEU A 18 -13.82 -2.87 2.30
CA LEU A 18 -12.42 -3.12 2.61
C LEU A 18 -11.70 -1.82 2.99
N ARG A 19 -10.83 -1.90 4.00
CA ARG A 19 -9.95 -0.82 4.42
C ARG A 19 -8.52 -1.30 4.57
N VAL A 20 -7.60 -0.37 4.43
CA VAL A 20 -6.22 -0.50 4.85
C VAL A 20 -6.06 0.12 6.22
N ASP A 21 -5.34 -0.57 7.10
CA ASP A 21 -4.79 -0.05 8.34
C ASP A 21 -3.29 0.12 8.17
N VAL A 22 -2.79 1.30 8.57
CA VAL A 22 -1.36 1.60 8.64
C VAL A 22 -0.89 1.35 10.07
N THR A 23 0.15 0.54 10.21
CA THR A 23 0.74 0.18 11.50
C THR A 23 2.16 0.69 11.61
N ALA A 24 2.66 0.86 12.83
CA ALA A 24 4.03 1.24 13.09
C ALA A 24 4.62 0.35 14.19
N PRO A 25 5.92 0.00 14.12
CA PRO A 25 6.59 -0.69 15.21
C PRO A 25 6.50 0.08 16.53
N PRO A 26 6.45 -0.60 17.68
CA PRO A 26 6.47 0.06 18.99
C PRO A 26 7.64 1.05 19.11
N GLY A 27 7.37 2.24 19.64
CA GLY A 27 8.38 3.31 19.78
C GLY A 27 8.61 4.16 18.53
N THR A 28 7.92 3.88 17.42
CA THR A 28 7.95 4.73 16.22
C THR A 28 7.11 5.99 16.45
N LEU A 29 7.68 7.17 16.20
CA LEU A 29 6.93 8.42 16.17
C LEU A 29 6.05 8.47 14.91
N THR A 30 4.73 8.61 15.11
CA THR A 30 3.73 8.66 14.02
C THR A 30 3.04 10.02 13.93
N GLU A 31 3.57 11.04 14.60
CA GLU A 31 3.04 12.40 14.50
C GLU A 31 3.10 12.88 13.03
N GLY A 32 1.96 13.36 12.52
CA GLY A 32 1.83 13.78 11.12
C GLY A 32 1.69 12.65 10.09
N VAL A 33 1.74 11.37 10.51
CA VAL A 33 1.46 10.23 9.62
C VAL A 33 -0.05 10.00 9.58
N PRO A 34 -0.71 10.10 8.41
CA PRO A 34 -2.14 9.83 8.33
C PRO A 34 -2.41 8.34 8.56
N GLY A 35 -3.60 8.01 9.07
CA GLY A 35 -4.02 6.62 9.20
C GLY A 35 -4.20 5.95 7.84
N GLY A 36 -4.49 4.65 7.86
CA GLY A 36 -5.00 3.97 6.67
C GLY A 36 -6.42 4.46 6.31
N GLY A 37 -7.01 3.88 5.27
CA GLY A 37 -8.36 4.25 4.83
C GLY A 37 -8.93 3.28 3.82
N VAL A 38 -9.99 3.69 3.11
CA VAL A 38 -10.76 2.82 2.21
C VAL A 38 -9.85 2.22 1.13
N LEU A 39 -9.92 0.91 0.95
CA LEU A 39 -9.24 0.22 -0.15
C LEU A 39 -10.07 0.41 -1.42
N VAL A 40 -9.48 1.03 -2.45
CA VAL A 40 -10.20 1.40 -3.68
C VAL A 40 -9.77 0.59 -4.89
N SER A 41 -8.57 0.01 -4.86
CA SER A 41 -8.08 -0.90 -5.90
C SER A 41 -7.00 -1.82 -5.36
N TRP A 42 -6.67 -2.85 -6.11
CA TRP A 42 -5.43 -3.60 -6.03
C TRP A 42 -4.60 -3.28 -7.28
N VAL A 43 -3.28 -3.29 -7.14
CA VAL A 43 -2.36 -3.18 -8.27
C VAL A 43 -1.41 -4.37 -8.28
N LEU A 44 -1.14 -4.89 -9.47
CA LEU A 44 -0.09 -5.86 -9.69
C LEU A 44 1.18 -5.08 -10.04
N VAL A 45 2.23 -5.24 -9.23
CA VAL A 45 3.49 -4.51 -9.34
C VAL A 45 4.58 -5.52 -9.67
N ALA A 46 5.35 -5.27 -10.73
CA ALA A 46 6.54 -6.07 -11.03
C ALA A 46 7.52 -6.00 -9.86
N ASP A 47 8.00 -7.15 -9.44
CA ASP A 47 8.88 -7.33 -8.28
C ASP A 47 9.70 -8.59 -8.48
N ASP A 48 10.95 -8.41 -8.90
CA ASP A 48 11.86 -9.51 -9.22
C ASP A 48 12.28 -10.31 -7.97
N GLU A 49 12.10 -9.77 -6.77
CA GLU A 49 12.38 -10.45 -5.49
C GLU A 49 11.20 -11.30 -5.02
N SER A 50 10.01 -11.06 -5.56
CA SER A 50 8.80 -11.81 -5.23
C SER A 50 8.67 -13.12 -6.01
N THR A 51 8.08 -14.14 -5.38
CA THR A 51 7.72 -15.39 -6.06
C THR A 51 6.71 -15.10 -7.17
N GLY A 52 7.13 -15.32 -8.42
CA GLY A 52 6.31 -15.05 -9.61
C GLY A 52 6.62 -13.71 -10.30
N GLY A 53 7.60 -12.94 -9.81
CA GLY A 53 8.05 -11.70 -10.45
C GLY A 53 7.08 -10.53 -10.31
N ALA A 54 6.06 -10.67 -9.46
CA ALA A 54 5.10 -9.61 -9.17
C ALA A 54 4.49 -9.74 -7.77
N ARG A 55 4.25 -8.60 -7.13
CA ARG A 55 3.48 -8.47 -5.88
C ARG A 55 2.12 -7.80 -6.13
N VAL A 56 1.16 -8.08 -5.25
CA VAL A 56 -0.15 -7.43 -5.27
C VAL A 56 -0.23 -6.45 -4.10
N ASP A 57 -0.37 -5.17 -4.41
CA ASP A 57 -0.43 -4.10 -3.42
C ASP A 57 -1.82 -3.46 -3.34
N PRO A 58 -2.32 -3.14 -2.14
CA PRO A 58 -3.56 -2.39 -1.99
C PRO A 58 -3.34 -0.91 -2.34
N VAL A 59 -4.28 -0.34 -3.09
CA VAL A 59 -4.41 1.10 -3.27
C VAL A 59 -5.51 1.60 -2.34
N PHE A 60 -5.15 2.52 -1.45
CA PHE A 60 -6.08 3.04 -0.44
C PHE A 60 -6.12 4.56 -0.41
N LEU A 61 -7.27 5.11 -0.04
CA LEU A 61 -7.47 6.54 0.14
C LEU A 61 -7.09 6.94 1.56
N SER A 62 -6.12 7.83 1.69
CA SER A 62 -5.73 8.43 2.96
C SER A 62 -5.36 9.90 2.77
N ALA A 63 -5.82 10.76 3.68
CA ALA A 63 -5.64 12.21 3.62
C ALA A 63 -6.03 12.84 2.25
N GLY A 64 -7.11 12.34 1.63
CA GLY A 64 -7.63 12.86 0.36
C GLY A 64 -6.86 12.43 -0.89
N ARG A 65 -5.91 11.51 -0.78
CA ARG A 65 -5.10 10.99 -1.90
C ARG A 65 -5.09 9.45 -1.90
N ALA A 66 -4.97 8.87 -3.09
CA ALA A 66 -4.72 7.44 -3.28
C ALA A 66 -3.24 7.10 -3.12
N TRP A 67 -2.94 6.02 -2.41
CA TRP A 67 -1.60 5.58 -2.09
C TRP A 67 -1.40 4.09 -2.39
N THR A 68 -0.25 3.74 -2.96
CA THR A 68 0.32 2.40 -2.80
C THR A 68 1.13 2.34 -1.49
N PRO A 69 1.41 1.15 -0.93
CA PRO A 69 2.24 1.02 0.26
C PRO A 69 3.61 1.66 0.09
N ASP A 70 4.23 1.50 -1.09
CA ASP A 70 5.56 2.06 -1.35
C ASP A 70 5.56 3.58 -1.40
N GLN A 71 4.55 4.18 -2.04
CA GLN A 71 4.40 5.64 -2.06
C GLN A 71 4.16 6.19 -0.66
N PHE A 72 3.35 5.49 0.13
CA PHE A 72 3.05 5.88 1.50
C PHE A 72 4.31 5.81 2.38
N ARG A 73 5.05 4.71 2.31
CA ARG A 73 6.32 4.50 3.02
C ARG A 73 7.43 5.46 2.58
N ALA A 74 7.54 5.72 1.28
CA ALA A 74 8.49 6.69 0.75
C ALA A 74 8.21 8.12 1.27
N THR A 75 6.95 8.43 1.58
CA THR A 75 6.54 9.74 2.08
C THR A 75 6.62 9.85 3.60
N TYR A 76 6.17 8.83 4.32
CA TYR A 76 5.94 8.89 5.77
C TYR A 76 6.89 8.01 6.60
N GLY A 77 7.63 7.11 5.95
CA GLY A 77 8.65 6.27 6.59
C GLY A 77 8.57 4.80 6.19
N GLN A 78 9.74 4.21 5.91
CA GLN A 78 9.86 2.83 5.43
C GLN A 78 9.48 1.79 6.49
N GLN A 79 9.51 2.15 7.77
CA GLN A 79 9.14 1.26 8.88
C GLN A 79 7.63 0.98 8.98
N LEU A 80 6.78 1.66 8.21
CA LEU A 80 5.33 1.55 8.33
C LEU A 80 4.79 0.25 7.71
N GLY A 81 3.96 -0.45 8.48
CA GLY A 81 3.21 -1.61 8.03
C GLY A 81 1.89 -1.22 7.37
N VAL A 82 1.39 -2.11 6.52
CA VAL A 82 0.10 -1.98 5.82
C VAL A 82 -0.63 -3.31 5.95
N GLN A 83 -1.87 -3.27 6.45
CA GLN A 83 -2.71 -4.45 6.60
C GLN A 83 -4.09 -4.18 6.02
N VAL A 84 -4.66 -5.14 5.29
CA VAL A 84 -6.03 -5.04 4.77
C VAL A 84 -7.00 -5.71 5.75
N GLY A 85 -8.09 -5.01 6.05
CA GLY A 85 -9.17 -5.47 6.92
C GLY A 85 -10.54 -5.10 6.36
N ARG A 86 -11.59 -5.40 7.12
CA ARG A 86 -12.96 -4.97 6.80
C ARG A 86 -13.26 -3.60 7.41
N GLU A 87 -14.04 -2.80 6.70
CA GLU A 87 -14.70 -1.64 7.27
C GLU A 87 -15.64 -2.12 8.40
N ARG A 88 -15.61 -1.42 9.54
CA ARG A 88 -16.49 -1.72 10.68
C ARG A 88 -17.81 -0.99 10.52
#